data_AF-A0A821YZP4-F1
#
_entry.id   AF-A0A821YZP4-F1
#
_cell.length_a   1.000
_cell.length_b   1.000
_cell.length_c   1.000
_cell.angle_alpha   90.00
_cell.angle_beta   90.00
_cell.angle_gamma   90.00
#
_symmetry.space_group_name_H-M   'P 1'
#
loop_
_entity.id
_entity.type
_entity.pdbx_description
1 polymer ?
#
loop_
_entity_poly.entity_id
_entity_poly.type
_entity_poly.pdbx_seq_one_letter_code
_entity_poly.pdbx_strand_id
1 'polypeptide(L)' 'RYAQIAAFVKSDRPSRFPSFSVEYVRGADPILNLYNDSDEQIESMGIEKWDTDTLTAFLEENLAH' A
#
# COMPACT_ATOMS: atom_id res chain seq x y z
N ARG A 1 -3.35 14.61 -7.20
CA ARG A 1 -4.02 13.39 -7.69
C ARG A 1 -3.74 12.31 -6.64
N TYR A 2 -4.73 11.49 -6.27
CA TYR A 2 -4.63 10.49 -5.18
C TYR A 2 -4.59 11.07 -3.76
N ALA A 3 -5.54 11.96 -3.43
CA ALA A 3 -5.60 12.60 -2.10
C ALA A 3 -5.74 11.58 -0.96
N GLN A 4 -6.52 10.51 -1.18
CA GLN A 4 -6.74 9.46 -0.18
C GLN A 4 -5.48 8.61 0.06
N ILE A 5 -4.83 8.15 -1.01
CA ILE A 5 -3.55 7.42 -0.90
C ILE A 5 -2.49 8.28 -0.20
N ALA A 6 -2.36 9.55 -0.59
CA ALA A 6 -1.43 10.47 0.06
C ALA A 6 -1.78 10.71 1.54
N ALA A 7 -3.06 10.73 1.90
CA ALA A 7 -3.50 10.86 3.29
C ALA A 7 -3.12 9.62 4.10
N PHE A 8 -3.31 8.41 3.56
CA PHE A 8 -2.88 7.17 4.21
C PHE A 8 -1.37 7.18 4.46
N VAL A 9 -0.57 7.39 3.42
CA VAL A 9 0.90 7.32 3.49
C VAL A 9 1.50 8.36 4.45
N LYS A 10 0.88 9.54 4.59
CA LYS A 10 1.34 10.61 5.48
C LYS A 10 0.79 10.51 6.91
N SER A 11 -0.14 9.59 7.17
CA SER A 11 -0.68 9.35 8.50
C SER A 11 0.22 8.44 9.33
N ASP A 12 -0.21 8.12 10.54
CA ASP A 12 0.41 7.11 11.40
C ASP A 12 0.01 5.67 11.03
N ARG A 13 -1.06 5.47 10.25
CA ARG A 13 -1.58 4.14 9.89
C ARG A 13 -0.54 3.19 9.29
N PRO A 14 0.36 3.62 8.37
CA PRO A 14 1.37 2.72 7.79
C PRO A 14 2.29 2.10 8.84
N SER A 15 2.55 2.77 9.96
CA SER A 15 3.44 2.28 11.02
C SER A 15 2.94 1.00 11.70
N ARG A 16 1.67 0.64 11.50
CA ARG A 16 1.07 -0.60 12.01
C ARG A 16 1.49 -1.84 11.21
N PHE A 17 2.11 -1.67 10.05
CA PHE A 17 2.47 -2.74 9.13
C PHE A 17 4.00 -2.77 8.90
N PRO A 18 4.78 -3.51 9.70
CA PRO A 18 6.24 -3.49 9.62
C PRO A 18 6.82 -3.96 8.28
N SER A 19 6.11 -4.85 7.57
CA SER A 19 6.47 -5.35 6.24
C SER A 19 6.03 -4.43 5.10
N PHE A 20 5.29 -3.35 5.39
CA PHE A 20 4.84 -2.40 4.39
C PHE A 20 5.89 -1.31 4.16
N SER A 21 6.24 -1.07 2.90
CA SER A 21 7.14 0.01 2.49
C SER A 21 6.50 0.87 1.40
N VAL A 22 6.95 2.12 1.28
CA VAL A 22 6.43 3.08 0.31
C VAL A 22 7.57 3.65 -0.52
N GLU A 23 7.44 3.52 -1.84
CA GLU A 23 8.36 4.12 -2.81
C GLU A 23 7.68 5.25 -3.58
N TYR A 24 8.35 6.41 -3.67
CA TYR A 24 7.85 7.57 -4.40
C TYR A 24 8.44 7.63 -5.80
N VAL A 25 7.70 7.11 -6.79
CA VAL A 25 8.11 7.13 -8.19
C VAL A 25 7.42 8.29 -8.92
N ARG A 26 8.21 9.24 -9.42
CA ARG A 26 7.67 10.46 -10.04
C ARG A 26 6.89 10.14 -11.32
N GLY A 27 5.63 10.58 -11.36
CA GLY A 27 4.78 10.45 -12.55
C GLY A 27 4.15 9.07 -12.73
N ALA A 28 4.42 8.13 -11.83
CA ALA A 28 3.75 6.83 -11.81
C ALA A 28 2.38 6.93 -11.13
N ASP A 29 1.45 6.08 -11.58
CA ASP A 29 0.22 5.82 -10.86
C ASP A 29 0.49 4.93 -9.64
N PRO A 30 -0.27 5.09 -8.54
CA PRO A 30 -0.06 4.31 -7.32
C PRO A 30 -0.40 2.84 -7.58
N ILE A 31 0.57 1.99 -7.27
CA ILE A 31 0.48 0.54 -7.39
C ILE A 31 0.80 -0.08 -6.03
N LEU A 32 0.04 -1.09 -5.63
CA LEU A 32 0.35 -1.94 -4.49
C LEU A 32 0.95 -3.25 -5.01
N ASN A 33 2.15 -3.58 -4.55
CA ASN A 33 2.83 -4.84 -4.88
C ASN A 33 2.87 -5.72 -3.63
N LEU A 34 2.50 -6.99 -3.79
CA LEU A 34 2.65 -8.01 -2.76
C LEU A 34 3.84 -8.89 -3.10
N TYR A 35 4.66 -9.16 -2.08
CA TYR A 35 5.82 -10.03 -2.15
C TYR A 35 5.64 -11.20 -1.19
N ASN A 36 6.21 -12.34 -1.54
CA ASN A 36 6.33 -13.48 -0.63
C ASN A 36 7.61 -13.38 0.22
N ASP A 37 7.83 -14.35 1.11
CA ASP A 37 8.99 -14.42 2.00
C ASP A 37 10.35 -14.52 1.28
N SER A 38 10.34 -14.84 -0.02
CA SER A 38 11.54 -14.91 -0.87
C SER A 38 11.80 -13.59 -1.62
N ASP A 39 11.11 -12.49 -1.27
CA ASP A 39 11.11 -11.21 -1.98
C ASP A 39 10.67 -11.31 -3.46
N GLU A 40 9.92 -12.35 -3.82
CA GLU A 40 9.35 -12.49 -5.16
C GLU A 40 7.98 -11.83 -5.22
N GLN A 41 7.78 -10.98 -6.23
CA GLN A 41 6.49 -10.33 -6.44
C GLN A 41 5.44 -11.36 -6.87
N ILE A 42 4.38 -11.49 -6.07
CA ILE A 42 3.26 -12.40 -6.33
C ILE A 42 2.05 -11.69 -6.94
N GLU A 43 1.85 -10.40 -6.63
CA GLU A 43 0.73 -9.62 -7.15
C GLU A 43 1.09 -8.13 -7.35
N SER A 44 0.40 -7.47 -8.28
CA SER A 44 0.46 -6.03 -8.52
C SER A 44 -0.93 -5.50 -8.83
N MET A 45 -1.36 -4.46 -8.12
CA MET A 45 -2.68 -3.85 -8.32
C MET A 45 -2.58 -2.33 -8.41
N GLY A 46 -3.28 -1.73 -9.38
CA GLY A 46 -3.53 -0.30 -9.40
C GLY A 46 -4.54 0.08 -8.31
N ILE A 47 -4.19 1.07 -7.49
CA ILE A 47 -5.00 1.49 -6.33
C ILE A 47 -5.49 2.94 -6.46
N GLU A 48 -5.58 3.48 -7.67
CA GLU A 48 -5.91 4.89 -7.94
C GLU A 48 -7.30 5.29 -7.43
N LYS A 49 -8.21 4.30 -7.32
CA LYS A 49 -9.59 4.46 -6.87
C LYS A 49 -9.81 4.09 -5.41
N TRP A 50 -8.79 3.56 -4.72
CA TRP A 50 -8.94 3.16 -3.33
C TRP A 50 -8.92 4.40 -2.42
N ASP A 51 -9.69 4.32 -1.34
CA ASP A 51 -9.64 5.29 -0.25
C ASP A 51 -8.75 4.77 0.90
N THR A 52 -8.60 5.58 1.95
CA THR A 52 -7.74 5.23 3.09
C THR A 52 -8.22 3.97 3.81
N ASP A 53 -9.53 3.71 3.81
CA ASP A 53 -10.13 2.65 4.61
C ASP A 53 -10.09 1.32 3.86
N THR A 54 -10.33 1.33 2.54
CA THR A 54 -10.11 0.18 1.65
C THR A 54 -8.65 -0.27 1.69
N LEU A 55 -7.70 0.67 1.61
CA LEU A 55 -6.27 0.35 1.69
C LEU A 55 -5.90 -0.19 3.06
N THR A 56 -6.42 0.39 4.15
CA THR A 56 -6.14 -0.10 5.51
C THR A 56 -6.67 -1.52 5.70
N ALA A 57 -7.92 -1.78 5.32
CA ALA A 57 -8.54 -3.10 5.45
C ALA A 57 -7.78 -4.18 4.66
N PHE A 58 -7.35 -3.84 3.44
CA PHE A 58 -6.55 -4.74 2.63
C PHE A 58 -5.22 -5.11 3.31
N LEU A 59 -4.50 -4.10 3.84
CA LEU A 59 -3.23 -4.35 4.54
C LEU A 59 -3.42 -5.12 5.85
N GLU A 60 -4.52 -4.90 6.58
CA GLU A 60 -4.87 -5.68 7.77
C GLU A 60 -5.14 -7.14 7.44
N GLU A 61 -5.82 -7.43 6.33
CA GLU A 61 -6.11 -8.81 5.90
C GLU A 61 -4.85 -9.55 5.41
N ASN A 62 -3.91 -8.84 4.76
CA ASN A 62 -2.79 -9.46 4.06
C ASN A 62 -1.45 -9.41 4.81
N LEU A 63 -1.25 -8.47 5.74
CA LEU A 63 0.04 -8.23 6.41
C LEU A 63 0.01 -8.35 7.94
N ALA A 64 -1.15 -8.51 8.58
CA ALA A 64 -1.25 -8.52 10.04
C ALA A 64 -0.85 -9.84 10.72
N HIS A 65 -0.01 -10.66 10.08
CA HIS A 65 0.41 -11.99 10.53
C HIS A 65 1.92 -12.12 10.67
#